data_AF-A0A6I2VCT3-F1
#
_entry.id   AF-A0A6I2VCT3-F1
#
_cell.length_a   1.000
_cell.length_b   1.000
_cell.length_c   1.000
_cell.angle_alpha   90.00
_cell.angle_beta   90.00
_cell.angle_gamma   90.00
#
_symmetry.space_group_name_H-M   'P 1'
#
loop_
_entity.id
_entity.type
_entity.pdbx_description
1 polymer ?
#
loop_
_entity_poly.entity_id
_entity_poly.type
_entity_poly.pdbx_seq_one_letter_code
_entity_poly.pdbx_strand_id
1 'polypeptide(L)'
;RLEAAIEVGNIFKLGTRYSEPLGASFLDEDGAEQSIVMGSYGIGPARIAAAAIEQNADESGIAWPKAIAPWEVELVVLGKAGSAEVEAGEKLYVELIEAGLDVLFDDRDAGPGEKFADAELLGCPLRITLGKRSLESGTLELQGRRGLTELASIPLDDGSAAAVREILSQLP
;
A
#
# COMPACT_ATOMS: atom_id res chain seq x y z
N ARG A 1 -25.94 8.54 -18.36
CA ARG A 1 -26.13 8.09 -16.97
C ARG A 1 -25.46 9.14 -16.09
N LEU A 2 -26.08 9.56 -14.98
CA LEU A 2 -25.42 10.41 -13.99
C LEU A 2 -24.72 9.50 -12.97
N GLU A 3 -23.48 9.79 -12.66
CA GLU A 3 -22.67 9.03 -11.71
C GLU A 3 -22.16 9.98 -10.62
N ALA A 4 -22.05 9.45 -9.39
CA ALA A 4 -21.45 10.20 -8.30
C ALA A 4 -19.95 10.30 -8.55
N ALA A 5 -19.40 11.51 -8.44
CA ALA A 5 -17.99 11.77 -8.63
C ALA A 5 -17.41 12.47 -7.40
N ILE A 6 -16.14 12.19 -7.11
CA ILE A 6 -15.37 12.83 -6.05
C ILE A 6 -14.18 13.57 -6.66
N GLU A 7 -14.05 14.86 -6.38
CA GLU A 7 -12.87 15.63 -6.78
C GLU A 7 -11.71 15.31 -5.84
N VAL A 8 -10.71 14.59 -6.36
CA VAL A 8 -9.49 14.21 -5.62
C VAL A 8 -8.36 15.23 -5.74
N GLY A 9 -8.47 16.17 -6.67
CA GLY A 9 -7.53 17.27 -6.86
C GLY A 9 -8.00 18.28 -7.90
N ASN A 10 -7.33 19.43 -7.91
CA ASN A 10 -7.64 20.53 -8.80
C ASN A 10 -6.38 21.33 -9.17
N ILE A 11 -6.46 22.04 -10.28
CA ILE A 11 -5.47 23.03 -10.71
C ILE A 11 -6.19 24.33 -11.08
N PHE A 12 -5.62 25.46 -10.67
CA PHE A 12 -6.15 26.78 -10.97
C PHE A 12 -5.08 27.64 -11.63
N LYS A 13 -5.43 28.22 -12.77
CA LYS A 13 -4.65 29.31 -13.38
C LYS A 13 -5.17 30.61 -12.78
N LEU A 14 -4.39 31.21 -11.88
CA LEU A 14 -4.78 32.40 -11.15
C LEU A 14 -4.43 33.68 -11.90
N GLY A 15 -3.46 33.61 -12.82
CA GLY A 15 -2.98 34.79 -13.54
C GLY A 15 -2.41 35.79 -12.55
N THR A 16 -2.70 37.06 -12.74
CA THR A 16 -2.25 38.14 -11.87
C THR A 16 -3.24 38.51 -10.75
N ARG A 17 -4.33 37.73 -10.61
CA ARG A 17 -5.45 38.01 -9.69
C ARG A 17 -5.01 38.28 -8.24
N TYR A 18 -3.95 37.63 -7.79
CA TYR A 18 -3.38 37.82 -6.45
C TYR A 18 -2.12 38.67 -6.45
N SER A 19 -1.29 38.61 -7.50
CA SER A 19 -0.03 39.33 -7.55
C SER A 19 -0.22 40.85 -7.58
N GLU A 20 -1.19 41.33 -8.36
CA GLU A 20 -1.50 42.76 -8.49
C GLU A 20 -1.90 43.41 -7.15
N PRO A 21 -2.94 42.94 -6.42
CA PRO A 21 -3.35 43.56 -5.16
C PRO A 21 -2.33 43.37 -4.02
N LEU A 22 -1.45 42.37 -4.10
CA LEU A 22 -0.40 42.12 -3.11
C LEU A 22 0.91 42.87 -3.42
N GLY A 23 1.03 43.53 -4.57
CA GLY A 23 2.28 44.17 -5.01
C GLY A 23 3.41 43.17 -5.26
N ALA A 24 3.08 41.94 -5.67
CA ALA A 24 4.07 40.91 -5.97
C ALA A 24 4.52 41.01 -7.44
N SER A 25 5.63 41.70 -7.66
CA SER A 25 6.22 41.97 -8.98
C SER A 25 7.67 41.49 -9.09
N PHE A 26 8.18 41.45 -10.32
CA PHE A 26 9.59 41.23 -10.65
C PHE A 26 10.00 42.16 -11.81
N LEU A 27 11.30 42.39 -12.00
CA LEU A 27 11.81 43.07 -13.20
C LEU A 27 12.11 42.02 -14.28
N ASP A 28 11.62 42.25 -15.49
CA ASP A 28 11.97 41.42 -16.65
C ASP A 28 13.36 41.75 -17.21
N GLU A 29 13.72 41.11 -18.33
CA GLU A 29 15.03 41.24 -18.98
C GLU A 29 15.32 42.67 -19.47
N ASP A 30 14.28 43.47 -19.72
CA ASP A 30 14.37 44.88 -20.12
C ASP A 30 14.34 45.84 -18.92
N GLY A 31 14.23 45.31 -17.70
CA GLY A 31 14.11 46.09 -16.47
C GLY A 31 12.72 46.69 -16.26
N ALA A 32 11.70 46.20 -16.96
CA ALA A 32 10.31 46.62 -16.75
C ALA A 32 9.66 45.80 -15.63
N GLU A 33 8.83 46.46 -14.82
CA GLU A 33 8.11 45.80 -13.73
C GLU A 33 6.94 44.98 -14.27
N GLN A 34 6.95 43.68 -13.99
CA GLN A 34 5.91 42.73 -14.38
C GLN A 34 5.28 42.09 -13.13
N SER A 35 3.97 41.86 -13.18
CA SER A 35 3.27 41.09 -12.16
C SER A 35 3.56 39.60 -12.29
N ILE A 36 3.73 38.91 -11.17
CA ILE A 36 3.95 37.46 -11.16
C ILE A 36 2.68 36.72 -11.64
N VAL A 37 2.80 35.91 -12.71
CA VAL A 37 1.72 35.04 -13.16
C VAL A 37 1.62 33.83 -12.24
N MET A 38 0.49 33.69 -11.54
CA MET A 38 0.30 32.68 -10.52
C MET A 38 -0.56 31.50 -10.98
N GLY A 39 -0.30 30.35 -10.37
CA GLY A 39 -1.15 29.16 -10.40
C GLY A 39 -1.15 28.49 -9.04
N SER A 40 -2.18 27.70 -8.75
CA SER A 40 -2.22 26.84 -7.58
C SER A 40 -2.76 25.47 -7.95
N TYR A 41 -2.45 24.47 -7.12
CA TYR A 41 -3.04 23.15 -7.20
C TYR A 41 -3.34 22.64 -5.81
N GLY A 42 -4.35 21.79 -5.73
CA GLY A 42 -4.76 21.11 -4.51
C GLY A 42 -4.89 19.62 -4.77
N ILE A 43 -4.39 18.82 -3.84
CA ILE A 43 -4.63 17.39 -3.79
C ILE A 43 -5.32 17.11 -2.46
N GLY A 44 -6.32 16.24 -2.46
CA GLY A 44 -7.00 15.80 -1.25
C GLY A 44 -6.57 14.38 -0.86
N PRO A 45 -5.50 14.18 -0.07
CA PRO A 45 -5.03 12.84 0.30
C PRO A 45 -6.13 11.95 0.89
N ALA A 46 -6.95 12.50 1.79
CA ALA A 46 -8.08 11.78 2.38
C ALA A 46 -9.14 11.39 1.33
N ARG A 47 -9.36 12.23 0.31
CA ARG A 47 -10.29 11.92 -0.79
C ARG A 47 -9.73 10.89 -1.74
N ILE A 48 -8.41 10.91 -2.00
CA ILE A 48 -7.73 9.87 -2.76
C ILE A 48 -7.89 8.52 -2.05
N ALA A 49 -7.62 8.47 -0.74
CA ALA A 49 -7.79 7.24 0.05
C ALA A 49 -9.25 6.74 -0.01
N ALA A 50 -10.23 7.62 0.24
CA ALA A 50 -11.64 7.26 0.16
C ALA A 50 -12.05 6.77 -1.23
N ALA A 51 -11.64 7.48 -2.29
CA ALA A 51 -11.95 7.11 -3.68
C ALA A 51 -11.27 5.79 -4.09
N ALA A 52 -10.08 5.50 -3.56
CA ALA A 52 -9.39 4.25 -3.81
C ALA A 52 -10.07 3.07 -3.12
N ILE A 53 -10.50 3.24 -1.86
CA ILE A 53 -11.28 2.22 -1.15
C ILE A 53 -12.60 1.96 -1.88
N GLU A 54 -13.38 3.01 -2.17
CA GLU A 54 -14.70 2.89 -2.82
C GLU A 54 -14.63 2.14 -4.17
N GLN A 55 -13.54 2.34 -4.93
CA GLN A 55 -13.38 1.74 -6.26
C GLN A 55 -12.81 0.32 -6.26
N ASN A 56 -12.13 -0.10 -5.19
CA ASN A 56 -11.40 -1.38 -5.16
C ASN A 56 -11.92 -2.35 -4.11
N ALA A 57 -12.63 -1.89 -3.09
CA ALA A 57 -13.19 -2.74 -2.04
C ALA A 57 -14.15 -3.78 -2.62
N ASP A 58 -14.19 -4.93 -1.96
CA ASP A 58 -15.09 -6.04 -2.25
C ASP A 58 -15.87 -6.44 -0.99
N GLU A 59 -16.59 -7.56 -1.06
CA GLU A 59 -17.40 -8.07 0.07
C GLU A 59 -16.55 -8.39 1.31
N SER A 60 -15.24 -8.62 1.16
CA SER A 60 -14.30 -8.91 2.24
C SER A 60 -13.65 -7.66 2.85
N GLY A 61 -13.84 -6.46 2.26
CA GLY A 61 -13.33 -5.20 2.80
C GLY A 61 -12.41 -4.45 1.85
N ILE A 62 -11.38 -3.79 2.39
CA ILE A 62 -10.51 -2.91 1.61
C ILE A 62 -9.59 -3.74 0.71
N ALA A 63 -9.38 -3.29 -0.53
CA ALA A 63 -8.28 -3.76 -1.37
C ALA A 63 -7.45 -2.55 -1.81
N TRP A 64 -6.30 -2.34 -1.17
CA TRP A 64 -5.48 -1.16 -1.45
C TRP A 64 -4.77 -1.26 -2.80
N PRO A 65 -4.73 -0.17 -3.60
CA PRO A 65 -3.72 -0.03 -4.64
C PRO A 65 -2.33 -0.01 -4.00
N LYS A 66 -1.37 -0.75 -4.56
CA LYS A 66 -0.01 -0.88 -4.00
C LYS A 66 0.64 0.46 -3.67
N ALA A 67 0.49 1.46 -4.55
CA ALA A 67 1.14 2.76 -4.42
C ALA A 67 0.72 3.59 -3.19
N ILE A 68 -0.40 3.25 -2.55
CA ILE A 68 -0.93 3.98 -1.38
C ILE A 68 -1.32 3.04 -0.23
N ALA A 69 -0.95 1.76 -0.31
CA ALA A 69 -1.22 0.79 0.74
C ALA A 69 -0.41 1.17 2.00
N PRO A 70 -1.00 1.08 3.22
CA PRO A 70 -0.26 1.33 4.45
C PRO A 70 0.89 0.34 4.67
N TRP A 71 0.70 -0.90 4.23
CA TRP A 71 1.71 -1.95 4.12
C TRP A 71 1.52 -2.67 2.79
N GLU A 72 2.61 -3.08 2.18
CA GLU A 72 2.60 -3.85 0.94
C GLU A 72 2.32 -5.33 1.19
N VAL A 73 2.81 -5.84 2.32
CA VAL A 73 2.72 -7.26 2.70
C VAL A 73 2.16 -7.39 4.11
N GLU A 74 1.24 -8.32 4.30
CA GLU A 74 0.85 -8.81 5.62
C GLU A 74 1.37 -10.24 5.83
N LEU A 75 2.27 -10.40 6.80
CA LEU A 75 2.81 -11.68 7.20
C LEU A 75 1.99 -12.26 8.36
N VAL A 76 1.13 -13.22 8.02
CA VAL A 76 0.27 -13.93 8.97
C VAL A 76 0.97 -15.19 9.45
N VAL A 77 1.34 -15.21 10.73
CA VAL A 77 1.95 -16.39 11.36
C VAL A 77 0.90 -17.21 12.11
N LEU A 78 0.79 -18.47 11.75
CA LEU A 78 -0.09 -19.46 12.38
C LEU A 78 0.72 -20.33 13.35
N GLY A 79 1.18 -19.70 14.43
CA GLY A 79 1.97 -20.33 15.48
C GLY A 79 1.52 -19.86 16.87
N LYS A 80 1.98 -20.55 17.91
CA LYS A 80 1.85 -20.06 19.29
C LYS A 80 3.16 -19.39 19.68
N ALA A 81 3.12 -18.48 20.65
CA ALA A 81 4.33 -17.86 21.17
C ALA A 81 5.40 -18.93 21.53
N GLY A 82 6.62 -18.76 21.01
CA GLY A 82 7.74 -19.69 21.19
C GLY A 82 7.68 -20.95 20.32
N SER A 83 6.82 -21.02 19.31
CA SER A 83 6.81 -22.10 18.33
C SER A 83 7.75 -21.81 17.15
N ALA A 84 8.17 -22.85 16.43
CA ALA A 84 9.07 -22.72 15.29
C ALA A 84 8.49 -21.84 14.17
N GLU A 85 7.16 -21.77 14.05
CA GLU A 85 6.46 -20.88 13.12
C GLU A 85 6.68 -19.41 13.46
N VAL A 86 6.68 -19.04 14.74
CA VAL A 86 6.93 -17.66 15.19
C VAL A 86 8.39 -17.29 14.96
N GLU A 87 9.33 -18.16 15.32
CA GLU A 87 10.76 -17.93 15.07
C GLU A 87 11.07 -17.76 13.57
N ALA A 88 10.47 -18.61 12.72
CA ALA A 88 10.61 -18.49 11.27
C ALA A 88 9.91 -17.22 10.72
N GLY A 89 8.78 -16.84 11.29
CA GLY A 89 8.06 -15.61 10.95
C GLY A 89 8.86 -14.35 11.30
N GLU A 90 9.48 -14.30 12.47
CA GLU A 90 10.37 -13.20 12.88
C GLU A 90 11.58 -13.08 11.95
N LYS A 91 12.21 -14.21 11.60
CA LYS A 91 13.31 -14.24 10.63
C LYS A 91 12.87 -13.70 9.27
N LEU A 92 11.76 -14.22 8.73
CA LEU A 92 11.24 -13.79 7.43
C LEU A 92 10.82 -12.32 7.45
N TYR A 93 10.23 -11.84 8.55
CA TYR A 93 9.89 -10.42 8.71
C TYR A 93 11.12 -9.54 8.54
N VAL A 94 12.23 -9.86 9.21
CA VAL A 94 13.49 -9.12 9.07
C VAL A 94 13.98 -9.14 7.63
N GLU A 95 14.00 -10.31 6.98
CA GLU A 95 14.44 -10.44 5.58
C GLU A 95 13.59 -9.61 4.61
N LEU A 96 12.27 -9.56 4.81
CA LEU A 96 11.37 -8.76 4.00
C LEU A 96 11.59 -7.25 4.20
N ILE A 97 11.78 -6.81 5.45
CA ILE A 97 12.11 -5.41 5.76
C ILE A 97 13.47 -5.03 5.15
N GLU A 98 14.48 -5.89 5.25
CA GLU A 98 15.81 -5.69 4.64
C GLU A 98 15.76 -5.65 3.11
N ALA A 99 14.80 -6.36 2.50
CA ALA A 99 14.50 -6.27 1.07
C ALA A 99 13.79 -4.96 0.66
N GLY A 100 13.44 -4.10 1.62
CA GLY A 100 12.83 -2.79 1.43
C GLY A 100 11.31 -2.82 1.26
N LEU A 101 10.65 -3.85 1.79
CA LEU A 101 9.19 -4.00 1.76
C LEU A 101 8.57 -3.41 3.02
N ASP A 102 7.40 -2.78 2.89
CA ASP A 102 6.59 -2.38 4.05
C ASP A 102 5.74 -3.57 4.50
N VAL A 103 6.05 -4.13 5.67
CA VAL A 103 5.43 -5.37 6.17
C VAL A 103 4.66 -5.15 7.46
N LEU A 104 3.40 -5.59 7.48
CA LEU A 104 2.61 -5.78 8.68
C LEU A 104 2.82 -7.20 9.21
N PHE A 105 3.31 -7.34 10.44
CA PHE A 105 3.52 -8.63 11.07
C PHE A 105 2.36 -8.98 12.00
N ASP A 106 1.63 -10.07 11.71
CA ASP A 106 0.56 -10.57 12.57
C ASP A 106 1.02 -11.81 13.35
N ASP A 107 1.67 -11.54 14.48
CA ASP A 107 2.13 -12.51 15.49
C ASP A 107 1.15 -12.70 16.65
N ARG A 108 -0.05 -12.11 16.56
CA ARG A 108 -1.05 -12.12 17.65
C ARG A 108 -1.41 -13.54 18.08
N ASP A 109 -1.73 -13.73 19.36
CA ASP A 109 -2.30 -14.99 19.87
C ASP A 109 -3.80 -15.05 19.54
N ALA A 110 -4.10 -15.23 18.25
CA ALA A 110 -5.44 -15.28 17.68
C ALA A 110 -5.61 -16.49 16.76
N GLY A 111 -6.86 -16.94 16.57
CA GLY A 111 -7.16 -18.07 15.70
C GLY A 111 -6.93 -17.76 14.22
N PRO A 112 -6.63 -18.75 13.36
CA PRO A 112 -6.40 -18.51 11.93
C PRO A 112 -7.56 -17.78 11.24
N GLY A 113 -8.81 -18.11 11.57
CA GLY A 113 -9.97 -17.45 10.99
C GLY A 113 -10.10 -15.97 11.37
N GLU A 114 -9.70 -15.59 12.59
CA GLU A 114 -9.70 -14.20 13.03
C GLU A 114 -8.59 -13.42 12.31
N LYS A 115 -7.38 -13.97 12.25
CA LYS A 115 -6.27 -13.36 11.51
C LYS A 115 -6.57 -13.17 10.03
N PHE A 116 -7.17 -14.17 9.38
CA PHE A 116 -7.51 -14.05 7.96
C PHE A 116 -8.63 -13.05 7.71
N ALA A 117 -9.65 -12.99 8.56
CA ALA A 117 -10.71 -11.99 8.45
C ALA A 117 -10.15 -10.57 8.62
N ASP A 118 -9.25 -10.36 9.58
CA ASP A 118 -8.59 -9.08 9.78
C ASP A 118 -7.69 -8.72 8.60
N ALA A 119 -6.89 -9.66 8.09
CA ALA A 119 -6.01 -9.43 6.95
C ALA A 119 -6.78 -9.04 5.68
N GLU A 120 -7.91 -9.71 5.42
CA GLU A 120 -8.81 -9.37 4.32
C GLU A 120 -9.46 -8.00 4.50
N LEU A 121 -9.80 -7.63 5.74
CA LEU A 121 -10.37 -6.33 6.06
C LEU A 121 -9.36 -5.19 5.92
N LEU A 122 -8.13 -5.40 6.39
CA LEU A 122 -7.01 -4.44 6.32
C LEU A 122 -6.54 -4.22 4.89
N GLY A 123 -6.52 -5.28 4.09
CA GLY A 123 -6.46 -5.16 2.64
C GLY A 123 -5.07 -4.96 2.05
N CYS A 124 -4.01 -5.40 2.75
CA CYS A 124 -2.63 -5.33 2.25
C CYS A 124 -2.54 -6.02 0.87
N PRO A 125 -1.84 -5.44 -0.14
CA PRO A 125 -1.79 -5.98 -1.50
C PRO A 125 -1.44 -7.47 -1.59
N LEU A 126 -0.53 -7.94 -0.72
CA LEU A 126 -0.10 -9.32 -0.64
C LEU A 126 -0.18 -9.83 0.80
N ARG A 127 -0.77 -11.01 1.00
CA ARG A 127 -0.71 -11.76 2.25
C ARG A 127 0.24 -12.94 2.10
N ILE A 128 1.12 -13.12 3.08
CA ILE A 128 1.96 -14.30 3.23
C ILE A 128 1.47 -15.07 4.45
N THR A 129 1.17 -16.36 4.27
CA THR A 129 0.80 -17.24 5.39
C THR A 129 1.98 -18.15 5.70
N LEU A 130 2.45 -18.10 6.96
CA LEU A 130 3.47 -18.99 7.49
C LEU A 130 2.88 -19.79 8.64
N GLY A 131 2.76 -21.10 8.46
CA GLY A 131 2.34 -22.01 9.52
C GLY A 131 3.10 -23.32 9.47
N LYS A 132 2.66 -24.29 10.27
CA LYS A 132 3.24 -25.63 10.33
C LYS A 132 3.44 -26.27 8.95
N ARG A 133 2.43 -26.16 8.07
CA ARG A 133 2.48 -26.70 6.71
C ARG A 133 3.61 -26.08 5.89
N SER A 134 3.80 -24.77 6.00
CA SER A 134 4.86 -24.03 5.32
C SER A 134 6.24 -24.53 5.73
N LEU A 135 6.44 -24.82 7.02
CA LEU A 135 7.69 -25.38 7.53
C LEU A 135 7.92 -26.83 7.06
N GLU A 136 6.86 -27.64 7.03
CA GLU A 136 6.94 -29.04 6.59
C GLU A 136 7.23 -29.16 5.09
N SER A 137 6.65 -28.29 4.26
CA SER A 137 6.85 -28.29 2.81
C SER A 137 8.04 -27.45 2.36
N GLY A 138 8.57 -26.57 3.22
CA GLY A 138 9.61 -25.60 2.85
C GLY A 138 9.10 -24.54 1.87
N THR A 139 7.83 -24.15 1.94
CA THR A 139 7.22 -23.17 1.02
C THR A 139 6.29 -22.19 1.72
N LEU A 140 6.26 -20.95 1.27
CA LEU A 140 5.32 -19.92 1.69
C LEU A 140 4.07 -19.91 0.80
N GLU A 141 2.90 -19.73 1.41
CA GLU A 141 1.63 -19.54 0.70
C GLU A 141 1.38 -18.03 0.54
N LEU A 142 1.18 -17.58 -0.71
CA LEU A 142 0.98 -16.18 -1.07
C LEU A 142 -0.44 -15.98 -1.62
N GLN A 143 -1.09 -14.89 -1.23
CA GLN A 143 -2.39 -14.51 -1.76
C GLN A 143 -2.44 -13.02 -2.06
N GLY A 144 -2.85 -12.66 -3.28
CA GLY A 144 -3.10 -11.26 -3.64
C GLY A 144 -4.47 -10.81 -3.13
N ARG A 145 -4.55 -9.60 -2.56
CA ARG A 145 -5.81 -9.09 -1.98
C ARG A 145 -6.86 -8.76 -3.03
N ARG A 146 -6.46 -8.12 -4.13
CA ARG A 146 -7.39 -7.72 -5.19
C ARG A 146 -7.90 -8.97 -5.92
N GLY A 147 -9.21 -9.25 -5.80
CA GLY A 147 -9.81 -10.45 -6.38
C GLY A 147 -9.41 -11.76 -5.68
N LEU A 148 -8.87 -11.68 -4.44
CA LEU A 148 -8.51 -12.81 -3.58
C LEU A 148 -7.83 -13.97 -4.32
N THR A 149 -6.88 -13.63 -5.18
CA THR A 149 -6.25 -14.60 -6.08
C THR A 149 -5.15 -15.34 -5.34
N GLU A 150 -5.28 -16.66 -5.23
CA GLU A 150 -4.17 -17.52 -4.81
C GLU A 150 -3.01 -17.36 -5.78
N LEU A 151 -1.84 -17.03 -5.24
CA LEU A 151 -0.61 -16.90 -6.00
C LEU A 151 0.23 -18.16 -5.82
N ALA A 152 1.29 -18.27 -6.62
CA ALA A 152 2.20 -19.40 -6.53
C ALA A 152 2.82 -19.50 -5.12
N SER A 153 2.99 -20.74 -4.64
CA SER A 153 3.83 -21.00 -3.48
C SER A 153 5.29 -20.77 -3.85
N ILE A 154 6.03 -20.07 -3.00
CA ILE A 154 7.48 -19.84 -3.17
C ILE A 154 8.27 -20.64 -2.14
N PRO A 155 9.53 -21.01 -2.40
CA PRO A 155 10.40 -21.61 -1.40
C PRO A 155 10.52 -20.73 -0.14
N LEU A 156 10.64 -21.37 1.03
CA LEU A 156 11.04 -20.76 2.29
C LEU A 156 12.55 -20.94 2.46
N ASP A 157 13.33 -19.98 1.97
CA ASP A 157 14.79 -19.97 1.99
C ASP A 157 15.32 -18.52 1.91
N ASP A 158 16.64 -18.35 1.84
CA ASP A 158 17.27 -17.02 1.80
C ASP A 158 16.87 -16.18 0.55
N GLY A 159 16.22 -16.79 -0.45
CA GLY A 159 15.69 -16.13 -1.64
C GLY A 159 14.22 -15.68 -1.53
N SER A 160 13.52 -16.05 -0.44
CA SER A 160 12.09 -15.78 -0.27
C SER A 160 11.76 -14.29 -0.40
N ALA A 161 12.50 -13.41 0.28
CA ALA A 161 12.21 -11.97 0.26
C ALA A 161 12.34 -11.34 -1.14
N ALA A 162 13.35 -11.77 -1.91
CA ALA A 162 13.53 -11.32 -3.30
C ALA A 162 12.38 -11.81 -4.20
N ALA A 163 11.93 -13.05 -4.01
CA ALA A 163 10.80 -13.61 -4.75
C ALA A 163 9.48 -12.88 -4.41
N VAL A 164 9.24 -12.57 -3.13
CA VAL A 164 8.09 -11.77 -2.69
C VAL A 164 8.09 -10.40 -3.36
N ARG A 165 9.23 -9.71 -3.37
CA ARG A 165 9.37 -8.40 -4.01
C ARG A 165 9.07 -8.44 -5.51
N GLU A 166 9.56 -9.47 -6.21
CA GLU A 166 9.27 -9.66 -7.63
C GLU A 166 7.77 -9.86 -7.88
N ILE A 167 7.12 -10.73 -7.10
CA ILE A 167 5.67 -10.98 -7.20
C ILE A 167 4.87 -9.71 -6.91
N LEU A 168 5.22 -8.99 -5.84
CA LEU A 168 4.59 -7.73 -5.48
C LEU A 168 4.73 -6.68 -6.60
N SER A 169 5.85 -6.66 -7.33
CA SER A 169 6.05 -5.75 -8.47
C SER A 169 5.05 -5.98 -9.60
N GLN A 170 4.61 -7.24 -9.77
CA GLN A 170 3.66 -7.68 -10.80
C GLN A 170 2.20 -7.50 -10.38
N LEU A 171 1.93 -7.28 -9.08
CA LEU A 171 0.59 -6.98 -8.59
C LEU A 171 0.12 -5.59 -9.05
N PRO A 172 -1.19 -5.47 -9.39
CA PRO A 172 -1.78 -4.26 -9.94
C PRO A 172 -1.86 -3.08 -8.96
#